data_AF-A0A368XDY5-F1
#
_entry.id   AF-A0A368XDY5-F1
#
_cell.length_a   1.000
_cell.length_b   1.000
_cell.length_c   1.000
_cell.angle_alpha   90.00
_cell.angle_beta   90.00
_cell.angle_gamma   90.00
#
_symmetry.space_group_name_H-M   'P 1'
#
loop_
_entity.id
_entity.type
_entity.pdbx_description
1 polymer ?
#
loop_
_entity_poly.entity_id
_entity_poly.type
_entity_poly.pdbx_seq_one_letter_code
_entity_poly.pdbx_strand_id
1 'polypeptide(L)' 'MPSWTRLGIGTRYATKVSGKPVTLRANLQNAFDRACRITSTYATVGAPRMLMLSASVDF' A
#
# COMPACT_ATOMS: atom_id res chain seq x y z
N MET A 1 5.00 11.34 -22.72
CA MET A 1 4.91 11.17 -21.24
C MET A 1 6.03 10.22 -20.83
N PRO A 2 6.96 10.58 -19.93
CA PRO A 2 8.00 9.64 -19.51
C PRO A 2 7.37 8.45 -18.78
N SER A 3 7.96 7.26 -18.93
CA SER A 3 7.50 6.07 -18.24
C SER A 3 7.58 6.26 -16.73
N TRP A 4 6.54 5.81 -16.03
CA TRP A 4 6.46 5.92 -14.59
C TRP A 4 6.38 4.54 -13.95
N THR A 5 7.27 4.27 -13.00
CA THR A 5 7.26 3.01 -12.24
C THR A 5 6.75 3.27 -10.82
N ARG A 6 5.58 2.73 -10.46
CA ARG A 6 5.16 2.59 -9.05
C ARG A 6 5.59 1.22 -8.55
N LEU A 7 6.29 1.20 -7.43
CA LEU A 7 6.52 -0.03 -6.66
C LEU A 7 5.58 -0.05 -5.46
N GLY A 8 4.87 -1.16 -5.30
CA GLY A 8 4.13 -1.48 -4.08
C GLY A 8 4.81 -2.64 -3.36
N ILE A 9 4.85 -2.58 -2.03
CA ILE A 9 5.39 -3.64 -1.17
C ILE A 9 4.28 -4.06 -0.22
N GLY A 10 3.95 -5.35 -0.22
CA GLY A 10 2.97 -5.94 0.67
C GLY A 10 3.61 -7.00 1.56
N THR A 11 3.29 -6.97 2.84
CA THR A 11 3.68 -8.01 3.80
C THR A 11 2.46 -8.52 4.54
N ARG A 12 2.39 -9.84 4.73
CA ARG A 12 1.35 -10.50 5.53
C ARG A 12 2.03 -11.31 6.64
N TYR A 13 1.54 -11.15 7.86
CA TYR A 13 2.00 -11.90 9.01
C TYR A 13 0.83 -12.63 9.67
N ALA A 14 0.93 -13.95 9.78
CA ALA A 14 -0.05 -14.79 10.45
C ALA A 14 0.52 -15.25 11.79
N THR A 15 -0.18 -14.99 12.87
CA THR A 15 0.23 -15.36 14.23
C THR A 15 -0.98 -15.84 15.05
N LYS A 16 -0.73 -16.34 16.25
CA LYS A 16 -1.78 -16.67 17.22
C LYS A 16 -1.61 -15.77 18.43
N VAL A 17 -2.63 -14.98 18.75
CA VAL A 17 -2.65 -14.11 19.94
C VAL A 17 -3.72 -14.67 20.88
N SER A 18 -3.33 -15.04 22.10
CA SER A 18 -4.26 -15.63 23.08
C SER A 18 -5.04 -16.84 22.55
N GLY A 19 -4.39 -17.68 21.72
CA GLY A 19 -5.01 -18.85 21.09
C GLY A 19 -5.86 -18.58 19.85
N LYS A 20 -6.16 -17.32 19.54
CA LYS A 20 -6.92 -16.94 18.34
C LYS A 20 -6.01 -16.67 17.15
N PRO A 21 -6.29 -17.21 15.95
CA PRO A 21 -5.57 -16.85 14.72
C PRO A 21 -5.75 -15.37 14.41
N VAL A 22 -4.64 -14.67 14.18
CA VAL A 22 -4.60 -13.26 13.79
C VAL A 22 -3.78 -13.12 12.52
N THR A 23 -4.34 -12.45 11.53
CA THR A 23 -3.63 -12.04 10.32
C THR A 23 -3.43 -10.53 10.31
N LEU A 24 -2.18 -10.09 10.30
CA LEU A 24 -1.78 -8.70 10.07
C LEU A 24 -1.36 -8.52 8.61
N ARG A 25 -1.74 -7.40 8.00
CA ARG A 25 -1.37 -7.04 6.63
C ARG A 25 -0.88 -5.60 6.62
N ALA A 26 0.26 -5.38 5.98
CA ALA A 26 0.77 -4.04 5.70
C ALA A 26 1.01 -3.92 4.20
N ASN A 27 0.47 -2.88 3.58
CA ASN A 27 0.67 -2.58 2.17
C ASN A 27 1.19 -1.15 2.04
N LEU A 28 2.40 -1.01 1.51
CA LEU A 28 2.99 0.27 1.15
C LEU A 28 2.83 0.47 -0.36
N GLN A 29 2.11 1.52 -0.73
CA GLN A 29 1.96 1.95 -2.12
C GLN A 29 2.88 3.13 -2.40
N ASN A 30 3.41 3.16 -3.63
CA ASN A 30 4.36 4.19 -4.08
C ASN A 30 5.57 4.30 -3.13
N ALA A 31 6.26 3.18 -2.90
CA ALA A 31 7.36 3.09 -1.93
C ALA A 31 8.52 4.07 -2.22
N PHE A 32 8.70 4.46 -3.50
CA PHE A 32 9.69 5.44 -3.91
C PHE A 32 9.19 6.89 -3.89
N ASP A 33 7.98 7.13 -3.37
CA ASP A 33 7.32 8.42 -3.21
C ASP A 33 7.48 9.35 -4.40
N ARG A 34 7.35 8.78 -5.60
CA ARG A 34 7.50 9.58 -6.79
C ARG A 34 6.18 10.36 -6.95
N ALA A 35 6.24 11.67 -7.25
CA ALA A 35 5.10 12.47 -7.75
C ALA A 35 4.98 12.43 -9.29
N CYS A 36 3.97 11.74 -9.84
CA CYS A 36 3.74 11.71 -11.29
C CYS A 36 2.72 12.78 -11.65
N ARG A 37 3.07 13.69 -12.55
CA ARG A 37 2.06 14.60 -13.12
C ARG A 37 1.33 13.85 -14.23
N ILE A 38 0.09 13.48 -13.99
CA ILE A 38 -0.77 12.88 -15.02
C ILE A 38 -1.37 14.06 -15.80
N THR A 39 -0.87 14.33 -17.00
CA THR A 39 -1.49 15.32 -17.88
C THR A 39 -2.61 14.63 -18.67
N SER A 40 -3.83 14.72 -18.14
CA SER A 40 -5.06 14.68 -18.95
C SER A 40 -5.57 16.13 -19.08
N THR A 41 -6.79 16.35 -19.60
CA THR A 41 -7.44 17.69 -19.65
C THR A 41 -7.41 18.45 -18.31
N TYR A 42 -7.16 17.74 -17.19
CA TYR A 42 -6.76 18.28 -15.90
C TYR A 42 -5.47 17.60 -15.44
N ALA A 43 -4.50 18.39 -14.96
CA ALA A 43 -3.25 17.85 -14.42
C ALA A 43 -3.50 17.37 -12.99
N THR A 44 -3.62 16.05 -12.79
CA THR A 44 -3.76 15.45 -11.47
C THR A 44 -2.41 14.94 -10.98
N VAL A 45 -2.07 15.26 -9.74
CA VAL A 45 -0.86 14.71 -9.09
C VAL A 45 -1.13 13.25 -8.72
N GLY A 46 -0.21 12.37 -9.08
CA GLY A 46 -0.26 10.95 -8.70
C GLY A 46 -0.28 10.78 -7.18
N ALA A 47 -1.02 9.79 -6.69
CA ALA A 47 -1.18 9.55 -5.26
C ALA A 47 0.17 9.45 -4.53
N PRO A 48 0.32 10.15 -3.38
CA PRO A 48 1.55 10.14 -2.58
C PRO A 48 1.84 8.75 -1.99
N ARG A 49 3.01 8.57 -1.37
CA ARG A 49 3.28 7.36 -0.56
C ARG A 49 2.15 7.09 0.43
N MET A 50 1.64 5.86 0.44
CA MET A 50 0.50 5.48 1.28
C MET A 50 0.77 4.14 1.95
N LEU A 51 0.71 4.11 3.28
CA LEU A 51 0.80 2.89 4.07
C LEU A 51 -0.60 2.50 4.56
N MET A 52 -1.01 1.27 4.25
CA MET A 52 -2.31 0.73 4.61
C MET A 52 -2.10 -0.50 5.51
N LEU A 53 -2.63 -0.44 6.72
CA LEU A 53 -2.51 -1.49 7.73
C LEU A 53 -3.89 -2.10 8.01
N SER A 54 -3.98 -3.42 8.05
CA SER A 54 -5.20 -4.12 8.46
C SER A 54 -4.91 -5.34 9.32
N ALA A 55 -5.86 -5.68 10.18
CA ALA A 55 -5.83 -6.83 11.07
C ALA A 55 -7.15 -7.59 10.96
N SER A 56 -7.06 -8.93 10.94
CA SER A 56 -8.21 -9.83 11.00
C SER A 56 -7.99 -10.83 12.12
N VAL A 57 -9.00 -11.05 12.94
CA VAL A 57 -8.99 -12.01 14.05
C VAL A 57 -10.08 -13.03 13.78
N ASP A 58 -9.72 -14.30 13.74
CA ASP A 58 -10.68 -15.40 13.61
C ASP A 58 -11.13 -15.80 15.04
N PHE A 59 -12.44 -15.82 15.30
CA PHE A 59 -13.02 -16.03 16.63
C PHE A 59 -13.41 -17.47 16.94
#